data_AF-A0A952VRK0-F1
#
_entry.id   AF-A0A952VRK0-F1
#
_cell.length_a   1.000
_cell.length_b   1.000
_cell.length_c   1.000
_cell.angle_alpha   90.00
_cell.angle_beta   90.00
_cell.angle_gamma   90.00
#
_symmetry.space_group_name_H-M   'P 1'
#
loop_
_entity.id
_entity.type
_entity.pdbx_description
1 polymer ?
#
loop_
_entity_poly.entity_id
_entity_poly.type
_entity_poly.pdbx_seq_one_letter_code
_entity_poly.pdbx_strand_id
1 'polypeptide(L)'
;MKFELVGRITQVETIATGSGIRVRRYLRKAYGVGHWRKLKGIATVRLPNGVLRRVELHWYEAHSIGRRDIKIKRYLAVLGGTMRHLAKSFALCVDNTDYKASLIPGKVYRIIPDPQAAKDDLVRIVDESGEDYLYHKAHFAFVDLPRAIAKKIRSLEAATA
;
A
#
# COMPACT_ATOMS: atom_id res chain seq x y z
N MET A 1 -4.30 -5.54 -6.21
CA MET A 1 -4.27 -6.84 -5.48
C MET A 1 -5.68 -7.22 -5.09
N LYS A 2 -6.11 -8.41 -5.49
CA LYS A 2 -7.41 -8.94 -5.11
C LYS A 2 -7.31 -9.60 -3.73
N PHE A 3 -8.08 -9.13 -2.77
CA PHE A 3 -8.31 -9.81 -1.50
C PHE A 3 -9.80 -9.69 -1.17
N GLU A 4 -10.31 -10.61 -0.38
CA GLU A 4 -11.72 -10.63 -0.01
C GLU A 4 -11.89 -10.13 1.43
N LEU A 5 -12.86 -9.24 1.65
CA LEU A 5 -13.28 -8.88 3.00
C LEU A 5 -14.11 -10.03 3.58
N VAL A 6 -13.67 -10.57 4.71
CA VAL A 6 -14.42 -11.58 5.47
C VAL A 6 -15.16 -10.86 6.59
N GLY A 7 -16.42 -10.52 6.31
CA GLY A 7 -17.28 -9.76 7.23
C GLY A 7 -17.21 -8.25 7.02
N ARG A 8 -17.58 -7.49 8.06
CA ARG A 8 -17.63 -6.01 8.02
C ARG A 8 -16.30 -5.40 8.44
N ILE A 9 -15.99 -4.22 7.91
CA ILE A 9 -14.92 -3.37 8.43
C ILE A 9 -15.42 -2.71 9.72
N THR A 10 -14.64 -2.79 10.80
CA THR A 10 -14.93 -2.22 12.12
C THR A 10 -13.91 -1.14 12.48
N GLN A 11 -14.14 -0.40 13.57
CA GLN A 11 -13.25 0.69 14.02
C GLN A 11 -12.92 1.69 12.89
N VAL A 12 -13.96 2.12 12.17
CA VAL A 12 -13.80 3.00 11.02
C VAL A 12 -13.57 4.43 11.49
N GLU A 13 -12.49 5.04 11.01
CA GLU A 13 -12.11 6.42 11.34
C GLU A 13 -11.77 7.19 10.06
N THR A 14 -12.06 8.48 10.04
CA THR A 14 -11.63 9.37 8.94
C THR A 14 -10.24 9.93 9.25
N ILE A 15 -9.29 9.70 8.35
CA ILE A 15 -7.89 10.16 8.50
C ILE A 15 -7.57 11.43 7.73
N ALA A 16 -8.34 11.72 6.67
CA ALA A 16 -8.25 13.00 5.96
C ALA A 16 -9.54 13.28 5.19
N THR A 17 -9.84 14.56 4.96
CA THR A 17 -10.98 15.00 4.14
C THR A 17 -10.54 16.11 3.18
N GLY A 18 -11.26 16.28 2.08
CA GLY A 18 -11.09 17.45 1.21
C GLY A 18 -9.65 17.66 0.76
N SER A 19 -9.10 18.86 0.99
CA SER A 19 -7.74 19.25 0.60
C SER A 19 -6.64 18.46 1.31
N GLY A 20 -6.92 17.84 2.45
CA GLY A 20 -5.97 16.97 3.15
C GLY A 20 -5.68 15.66 2.41
N ILE A 21 -6.45 15.32 1.37
CA ILE A 21 -6.21 14.14 0.54
C ILE A 21 -5.26 14.50 -0.61
N ARG A 22 -3.98 14.11 -0.47
CA ARG A 22 -2.92 14.36 -1.47
C ARG A 22 -3.32 13.94 -2.89
N VAL A 23 -3.99 12.78 -3.03
CA VAL A 23 -4.45 12.23 -4.32
C VAL A 23 -5.83 12.71 -4.76
N ARG A 24 -6.42 13.76 -4.13
CA ARG A 24 -7.79 14.23 -4.43
C ARG A 24 -8.00 14.53 -5.92
N ARG A 25 -7.02 15.14 -6.58
CA ARG A 25 -7.11 15.47 -8.01
C ARG A 25 -7.26 14.21 -8.86
N TYR A 26 -6.51 13.15 -8.54
CA TYR A 26 -6.64 11.85 -9.18
C TYR A 26 -8.02 11.25 -8.93
N LEU A 27 -8.49 11.20 -7.68
CA LEU A 27 -9.80 10.64 -7.33
C LEU A 27 -10.94 11.33 -8.07
N ARG A 28 -10.89 12.66 -8.17
CA ARG A 28 -11.85 13.45 -8.94
C ARG A 28 -11.83 13.13 -10.43
N LYS A 29 -10.63 12.96 -11.01
CA LYS A 29 -10.46 12.65 -12.42
C LYS A 29 -10.90 11.21 -12.75
N ALA A 30 -10.59 10.25 -11.89
CA ALA A 30 -10.82 8.84 -12.15
C ALA A 30 -12.25 8.39 -11.80
N TYR A 31 -12.84 8.93 -10.72
CA TYR A 31 -14.09 8.43 -10.16
C TYR A 31 -15.19 9.51 -10.03
N GLY A 32 -14.86 10.78 -10.29
CA GLY A 32 -15.80 11.89 -10.26
C GLY A 32 -15.70 12.79 -9.03
N VAL A 33 -16.42 13.91 -9.10
CA VAL A 33 -16.46 14.91 -8.03
C VAL A 33 -17.27 14.39 -6.85
N GLY A 34 -16.75 14.54 -5.64
CA GLY A 34 -17.45 14.16 -4.41
C GLY A 34 -16.75 14.67 -3.17
N HIS A 35 -17.44 14.58 -2.04
CA HIS A 35 -16.86 14.81 -0.71
C HIS A 35 -15.98 13.63 -0.31
N TRP A 36 -14.80 13.59 -0.94
CA TRP A 36 -13.82 12.54 -0.70
C TRP A 36 -13.30 12.60 0.74
N ARG A 37 -13.30 11.43 1.37
CA ARG A 37 -12.70 11.14 2.67
C ARG A 37 -11.70 10.02 2.48
N LYS A 38 -10.58 10.08 3.18
CA LYS A 38 -9.66 8.97 3.37
C LYS A 38 -9.98 8.36 4.72
N LEU A 39 -10.22 7.06 4.77
CA LEU A 39 -10.63 6.35 5.97
C LEU A 39 -9.64 5.23 6.28
N LYS A 40 -9.65 4.83 7.56
CA LYS A 40 -9.02 3.61 8.06
C LYS A 40 -10.05 2.75 8.78
N GLY A 41 -9.75 1.47 8.93
CA GLY A 41 -10.57 0.54 9.71
C GLY A 41 -9.92 -0.83 9.80
N ILE A 42 -10.51 -1.71 10.60
CA ILE A 42 -10.02 -3.06 10.84
C ILE A 42 -10.93 -4.07 10.16
N ALA A 43 -10.34 -5.07 9.51
CA ALA A 43 -11.09 -6.19 8.96
C ALA A 43 -10.30 -7.49 8.99
N THR A 44 -11.02 -8.61 8.88
CA THR A 44 -10.42 -9.87 8.47
C THR A 44 -10.47 -9.94 6.94
N VAL A 45 -9.34 -10.27 6.33
CA VAL A 45 -9.24 -10.46 4.87
C VAL A 45 -8.78 -11.86 4.54
N ARG A 46 -9.28 -12.40 3.43
CA ARG A 46 -8.73 -13.58 2.77
C ARG A 46 -7.80 -13.12 1.65
N LEU A 47 -6.54 -13.50 1.75
CA LEU A 47 -5.52 -13.23 0.74
C LEU A 47 -5.62 -14.23 -0.43
N PRO A 48 -4.99 -13.97 -1.60
CA PRO A 48 -5.02 -14.89 -2.74
C PRO A 48 -4.55 -16.32 -2.44
N ASN A 49 -3.64 -16.46 -1.48
CA ASN A 49 -3.15 -17.76 -1.01
C ASN A 49 -4.14 -18.49 -0.07
N GLY A 50 -5.33 -17.94 0.15
CA GLY A 50 -6.38 -18.49 1.02
C GLY A 50 -6.21 -18.17 2.51
N VAL A 51 -5.08 -17.60 2.93
CA VAL A 51 -4.79 -17.29 4.33
C VAL A 51 -5.67 -16.15 4.82
N LEU A 52 -6.23 -16.33 6.01
CA LEU A 52 -6.97 -15.28 6.71
C LEU A 52 -6.03 -14.43 7.57
N ARG A 53 -6.09 -13.11 7.39
CA ARG A 53 -5.33 -12.13 8.17
C ARG A 53 -6.25 -11.07 8.74
N ARG A 54 -6.03 -10.70 10.01
CA ARG A 54 -6.64 -9.51 10.61
C ARG A 54 -5.73 -8.32 10.34
N VAL A 55 -6.28 -7.27 9.72
CA VAL A 55 -5.49 -6.17 9.14
C VAL A 55 -6.12 -4.81 9.40
N GLU A 56 -5.28 -3.77 9.42
CA GLU A 56 -5.70 -2.38 9.25
C GLU A 56 -5.76 -2.07 7.76
N LEU A 57 -6.91 -1.57 7.31
CA LEU A 57 -7.18 -1.17 5.93
C LEU A 57 -7.30 0.34 5.83
N HIS A 58 -6.80 0.92 4.76
CA HIS A 58 -7.07 2.30 4.37
C HIS A 58 -7.80 2.33 3.02
N TRP A 59 -8.72 3.27 2.83
CA TRP A 59 -9.43 3.48 1.55
C TRP A 59 -9.89 4.93 1.37
N TYR A 60 -10.37 5.25 0.17
CA TYR A 60 -11.06 6.51 -0.10
C TYR A 60 -12.55 6.28 -0.32
N GLU A 61 -13.38 7.21 0.12
CA GLU A 61 -14.83 7.09 0.00
C GLU A 61 -15.51 8.44 -0.21
N ALA A 62 -16.51 8.45 -1.08
CA ALA A 62 -17.45 9.54 -1.26
C ALA A 62 -18.88 8.97 -1.27
N HIS A 63 -19.83 9.69 -0.66
CA HIS A 63 -21.19 9.21 -0.39
C HIS A 63 -21.88 8.56 -1.60
N SER A 64 -21.81 9.22 -2.76
CA SER A 64 -22.48 8.75 -3.99
C SER A 64 -21.61 7.84 -4.88
N ILE A 65 -20.34 7.62 -4.54
CA ILE A 65 -19.37 6.87 -5.38
C ILE A 65 -18.96 5.56 -4.71
N GLY A 66 -19.04 5.49 -3.38
CA GLY A 66 -18.62 4.37 -2.57
C GLY A 66 -17.11 4.33 -2.33
N ARG A 67 -16.66 3.17 -1.85
CA ARG A 67 -15.26 2.91 -1.45
C ARG A 67 -14.38 2.61 -2.67
N ARG A 68 -13.18 3.20 -2.69
CA ARG A 68 -12.18 3.08 -3.76
C ARG A 68 -10.77 2.91 -3.16
N ASP A 69 -9.90 2.31 -3.97
CA ASP A 69 -8.47 2.09 -3.70
C ASP A 69 -8.21 1.56 -2.28
N ILE A 70 -8.92 0.50 -1.88
CA ILE A 70 -8.72 -0.14 -0.58
C ILE A 70 -7.38 -0.87 -0.53
N LYS A 71 -6.63 -0.66 0.55
CA LYS A 71 -5.29 -1.22 0.74
C LYS A 71 -5.08 -1.76 2.14
N ILE A 72 -4.19 -2.74 2.24
CA ILE A 72 -3.70 -3.23 3.53
C ILE A 72 -2.57 -2.31 4.01
N LYS A 73 -2.79 -1.64 5.14
CA LYS A 73 -1.76 -0.83 5.80
C LYS A 73 -0.79 -1.70 6.58
N ARG A 74 -1.32 -2.61 7.41
CA ARG A 74 -0.53 -3.54 8.23
C ARG A 74 -1.37 -4.69 8.78
N TYR A 75 -0.69 -5.75 9.20
CA TYR A 75 -1.29 -6.84 9.96
C TYR A 75 -1.40 -6.46 11.44
N LEU A 76 -2.42 -7.00 12.12
CA LEU A 76 -2.71 -6.69 13.52
C LEU A 76 -2.40 -7.83 14.50
N ALA A 77 -2.23 -9.06 14.02
CA ALA A 77 -1.90 -10.21 14.87
C ALA A 77 -0.38 -10.33 15.05
N VAL A 78 0.06 -10.19 16.30
CA VAL A 78 1.45 -10.29 16.76
C VAL A 78 1.61 -11.61 17.51
N LEU A 79 2.38 -12.56 16.97
CA LEU A 79 3.17 -13.50 17.76
C LEU A 79 4.40 -13.94 16.95
N GLY A 80 5.58 -13.63 17.50
CA GLY A 80 6.84 -14.36 17.33
C GLY A 80 7.28 -14.72 15.92
N GLY A 81 8.11 -13.90 15.32
CA GLY A 81 8.89 -14.27 14.14
C GLY A 81 10.21 -13.52 14.12
N THR A 82 11.29 -14.22 14.47
CA THR A 82 12.66 -13.72 14.35
C THR A 82 12.99 -13.35 12.90
N MET A 83 13.71 -12.25 12.75
CA MET A 83 14.09 -11.68 11.46
C MET A 83 14.89 -12.65 10.60
N ARG A 84 14.43 -12.87 9.36
CA ARG A 84 15.32 -13.14 8.23
C ARG A 84 15.02 -12.11 7.14
N HIS A 85 16.02 -11.30 6.85
CA HIS A 85 15.98 -10.28 5.82
C HIS A 85 15.79 -10.92 4.44
N LEU A 86 14.77 -10.48 3.68
CA LEU A 86 14.85 -10.61 2.23
C LEU A 86 15.91 -9.60 1.76
N ALA A 87 16.88 -10.06 0.98
CA ALA A 87 18.09 -9.31 0.63
C ALA A 87 17.85 -8.08 -0.28
N LYS A 88 16.66 -7.95 -0.88
CA LYS A 88 16.38 -6.94 -1.90
C LYS A 88 15.76 -5.69 -1.30
N SER A 89 16.41 -4.55 -1.51
CA SER A 89 16.00 -3.25 -0.95
C SER A 89 15.07 -2.44 -1.87
N PHE A 90 14.93 -2.85 -3.13
CA PHE A 90 14.22 -2.08 -4.16
C PHE A 90 13.34 -2.95 -5.06
N ALA A 91 12.24 -2.36 -5.52
CA ALA A 91 11.25 -2.97 -6.40
C ALA A 91 10.90 -2.02 -7.55
N LEU A 92 11.05 -2.46 -8.79
CA LEU A 92 10.56 -1.77 -9.98
C LEU A 92 9.08 -2.10 -10.18
N CYS A 93 8.20 -1.11 -10.24
CA CYS A 93 6.79 -1.34 -10.56
C CYS A 93 6.63 -1.75 -12.03
N VAL A 94 6.11 -2.96 -12.26
CA VAL A 94 5.83 -3.49 -13.61
C VAL A 94 4.35 -3.43 -13.94
N ASP A 95 3.48 -3.44 -12.93
CA ASP A 95 2.03 -3.33 -13.08
C ASP A 95 1.43 -2.56 -11.91
N ASN A 96 0.62 -1.54 -12.20
CA ASN A 96 -0.09 -0.74 -11.21
C ASN A 96 -1.61 -0.94 -11.25
N THR A 97 -2.09 -2.04 -11.82
CA THR A 97 -3.51 -2.41 -11.79
C THR A 97 -4.04 -2.32 -10.36
N ASP A 98 -5.22 -1.70 -10.20
CA ASP A 98 -5.86 -1.31 -8.93
C ASP A 98 -5.17 -0.23 -8.09
N TYR A 99 -3.96 0.23 -8.46
CA TYR A 99 -3.12 1.15 -7.67
C TYR A 99 -2.59 2.36 -8.45
N LYS A 100 -3.31 2.80 -9.49
CA LYS A 100 -2.89 3.93 -10.35
C LYS A 100 -2.69 5.26 -9.60
N ALA A 101 -3.33 5.43 -8.44
CA ALA A 101 -3.13 6.61 -7.59
C ALA A 101 -1.81 6.58 -6.80
N SER A 102 -1.12 5.45 -6.79
CA SER A 102 -0.12 5.14 -5.75
C SER A 102 1.15 4.52 -6.29
N LEU A 103 1.06 3.78 -7.40
CA LEU A 103 2.19 3.18 -8.09
C LEU A 103 2.29 3.71 -9.51
N ILE A 104 3.50 4.09 -9.90
CA ILE A 104 3.87 4.58 -11.22
C ILE A 104 4.65 3.46 -11.92
N PRO A 105 4.16 2.92 -13.06
CA PRO A 105 4.88 1.91 -13.83
C PRO A 105 6.28 2.41 -14.24
N GLY A 106 7.28 1.54 -14.16
CA GLY A 106 8.67 1.86 -14.46
C GLY A 106 9.41 2.61 -13.34
N LYS A 107 8.74 3.01 -12.26
CA LYS A 107 9.40 3.63 -11.10
C LYS A 107 9.96 2.57 -10.15
N VAL A 108 11.12 2.88 -9.59
CA VAL A 108 11.76 2.09 -8.53
C VAL A 108 11.30 2.60 -7.18
N TYR A 109 10.88 1.67 -6.34
CA TYR A 109 10.37 1.89 -4.99
C TYR A 109 11.28 1.27 -3.94
N ARG A 110 11.36 1.92 -2.78
CA ARG A 110 12.04 1.38 -1.60
C ARG A 110 11.18 0.32 -0.91
N ILE A 111 11.78 -0.84 -0.63
CA ILE A 111 11.16 -1.92 0.14
C ILE A 111 11.49 -1.73 1.61
N ILE A 112 10.48 -1.79 2.46
CA ILE A 112 10.64 -1.94 3.92
C ILE A 112 10.58 -3.45 4.22
N PRO A 113 11.58 -4.03 4.90
CA PRO A 113 11.53 -5.44 5.29
C PRO A 113 10.31 -5.72 6.17
N ASP A 114 9.49 -6.68 5.75
CA ASP A 114 8.33 -7.15 6.51
C ASP A 114 8.23 -8.68 6.36
N PRO A 115 8.86 -9.45 7.27
CA PRO A 115 8.89 -10.91 7.18
C PRO A 115 7.51 -11.56 7.24
N GLN A 116 6.54 -10.91 7.89
CA GLN A 116 5.19 -11.46 8.02
C GLN A 116 4.42 -11.29 6.72
N ALA A 117 4.50 -10.10 6.12
CA ALA A 117 3.95 -9.83 4.80
C ALA A 117 4.59 -10.72 3.72
N ALA A 118 5.91 -10.94 3.81
CA ALA A 118 6.64 -11.76 2.85
C ALA A 118 6.16 -13.23 2.81
N LYS A 119 5.69 -13.78 3.94
CA LYS A 119 5.10 -15.14 3.99
C LYS A 119 3.82 -15.25 3.16
N ASP A 120 3.12 -14.14 2.97
CA ASP A 120 1.88 -14.07 2.21
C ASP A 120 2.07 -13.40 0.84
N ASP A 121 3.29 -13.45 0.29
CA ASP A 121 3.67 -12.85 -1.00
C ASP A 121 3.44 -11.34 -1.10
N LEU A 122 3.43 -10.65 0.04
CA LEU A 122 3.30 -9.21 0.14
C LEU A 122 4.66 -8.53 0.37
N VAL A 123 4.78 -7.32 -0.17
CA VAL A 123 5.94 -6.45 -0.06
C VAL A 123 5.47 -5.13 0.53
N ARG A 124 6.20 -4.61 1.52
CA ARG A 124 5.93 -3.29 2.08
C ARG A 124 6.68 -2.22 1.28
N ILE A 125 5.94 -1.34 0.63
CA ILE A 125 6.46 -0.29 -0.25
C ILE A 125 6.02 1.07 0.25
N VAL A 126 6.94 2.04 0.27
CA VAL A 126 6.60 3.46 0.39
C VAL A 126 6.18 3.97 -0.97
N ASP A 127 4.92 4.34 -1.12
CA ASP A 127 4.31 4.69 -2.42
C ASP A 127 4.36 6.20 -2.72
N GLU A 128 3.76 6.66 -3.83
CA GLU A 128 3.76 8.09 -4.20
C GLU A 128 3.11 9.02 -3.16
N SER A 129 2.31 8.48 -2.24
CA SER A 129 1.75 9.27 -1.15
C SER A 129 2.75 9.55 -0.03
N GLY A 130 3.91 8.88 -0.03
CA GLY A 130 4.91 8.92 1.04
C GLY A 130 4.57 8.02 2.23
N GLU A 131 3.53 7.21 2.12
CA GLU A 131 3.13 6.25 3.14
C GLU A 131 3.50 4.82 2.72
N ASP A 132 3.78 3.98 3.72
CA ASP A 132 4.05 2.56 3.50
C ASP A 132 2.76 1.73 3.47
N TYR A 133 2.63 0.84 2.47
CA TYR A 133 1.51 -0.10 2.35
C TYR A 133 1.99 -1.48 1.92
N LEU A 134 1.16 -2.50 2.12
CA LEU A 134 1.40 -3.84 1.63
C LEU A 134 0.81 -4.03 0.24
N TYR A 135 1.65 -4.51 -0.68
CA TYR A 135 1.30 -4.81 -2.05
C TYR A 135 1.71 -6.22 -2.42
N HIS A 136 0.98 -6.86 -3.33
CA HIS A 136 1.38 -8.18 -3.82
C HIS A 136 2.67 -8.09 -4.64
N LYS A 137 3.58 -9.05 -4.45
CA LYS A 137 4.88 -9.10 -5.17
C LYS A 137 4.75 -9.07 -6.69
N ALA A 138 3.64 -9.57 -7.23
CA ALA A 138 3.38 -9.63 -8.67
C ALA A 138 3.30 -8.25 -9.36
N HIS A 139 3.08 -7.17 -8.61
CA HIS A 139 3.12 -5.81 -9.15
C HIS A 139 4.56 -5.32 -9.44
N PHE A 140 5.57 -6.07 -9.01
CA PHE A 140 6.95 -5.62 -8.99
C PHE A 140 7.95 -6.64 -9.54
N ALA A 141 8.99 -6.11 -10.18
CA ALA A 141 10.24 -6.81 -10.40
C ALA A 141 11.27 -6.39 -9.34
N PHE A 142 11.84 -7.33 -8.61
CA PHE A 142 12.80 -7.03 -7.54
C PHE A 142 14.21 -6.82 -8.10
N VAL A 143 14.77 -5.64 -7.86
CA VAL A 143 16.03 -5.20 -8.46
C VAL A 143 17.11 -5.01 -7.39
N ASP A 144 18.31 -5.48 -7.72
CA ASP A 144 19.51 -5.22 -6.93
C ASP A 144 20.22 -4.00 -7.52
N LEU A 145 20.23 -2.90 -6.78
CA LEU A 145 20.87 -1.67 -7.22
C LEU A 145 22.29 -1.58 -6.66
N PRO A 146 23.27 -1.14 -7.46
CA PRO A 146 24.59 -0.77 -6.95
C PRO A 146 24.47 0.23 -5.79
N ARG A 147 25.36 0.09 -4.80
CA ARG A 147 25.35 0.90 -3.56
C ARG A 147 25.29 2.41 -3.83
N ALA A 148 25.99 2.88 -4.87
CA ALA A 148 26.00 4.28 -5.26
C ALA A 148 24.60 4.80 -5.64
N ILE A 149 23.86 4.04 -6.47
CA ILE A 149 22.51 4.38 -6.91
C ILE A 149 21.55 4.34 -5.72
N ALA A 150 21.62 3.27 -4.92
CA ALA A 150 20.78 3.13 -3.73
C ALA A 150 20.94 4.30 -2.75
N LYS A 151 22.17 4.77 -2.52
CA LYS A 151 22.46 5.94 -1.67
C LYS A 151 21.87 7.21 -2.27
N LYS A 152 22.00 7.41 -3.59
CA LYS A 152 21.45 8.57 -4.28
C LYS A 152 19.93 8.61 -4.22
N ILE A 153 19.25 7.49 -4.49
CA ILE A 153 17.78 7.40 -4.39
C ILE A 153 17.31 7.77 -2.98
N ARG A 154 17.92 7.18 -1.94
CA ARG A 154 17.57 7.50 -0.54
C ARG A 154 17.74 8.99 -0.21
N SER A 155 18.80 9.62 -0.72
CA SER A 155 19.02 11.06 -0.50
C SER A 155 17.99 11.95 -1.22
N LEU A 156 17.49 11.53 -2.38
CA LEU A 156 16.48 12.27 -3.13
C LEU A 156 15.11 12.16 -2.44
N GLU A 157 14.74 10.96 -1.97
CA GLU A 157 13.49 10.75 -1.23
C GLU A 157 13.41 11.61 0.04
N ALA A 158 14.52 11.73 0.77
CA ALA A 158 14.60 12.56 1.98
C ALA A 158 14.51 14.07 1.72
N ALA A 159 14.88 14.53 0.52
CA ALA A 159 14.81 15.94 0.14
C ALA A 159 13.41 16.36 -0.35
N THR A 160 12.54 15.40 -0.67
CA THR A 160 11.18 15.62 -1.16
C THR A 160 10.08 15.43 -0.10
N ALA A 161 10.46 15.04 1.12
CA ALA A 161 9.56 14.84 2.26
C ALA A 161 9.42 16.12 3.10
#